data_AF-A0A849Q274-F1
#
_entry.id   AF-A0A849Q274-F1
#
_cell.length_a   1.000
_cell.length_b   1.000
_cell.length_c   1.000
_cell.angle_alpha   90.00
_cell.angle_beta   90.00
_cell.angle_gamma   90.00
#
_symmetry.space_group_name_H-M   'P 1'
#
loop_
_entity.id
_entity.type
_entity.pdbx_description
1 polymer ?
#
loop_
_entity_poly.entity_id
_entity_poly.type
_entity_poly.pdbx_seq_one_letter_code
_entity_poly.pdbx_strand_id
1 'polypeptide(L)'
;MPDLKQKKNNQITTDFFITDADHTTLDEKPAIRLYGRTEDGKSAIVLTTDFEPYFYIIPKDDPKDTQKKITELKLKDAQAQPINIKSTTIQKKTVASKEIPVIKIIAHTPKDIPKLKDAIKHLDFVEDKREYDIPFARRYLFDKDITPMSWLKVKGTEIKTKTRYSCDTTIMADVIEKKETGQDFPKLNI
;
A
#
# COMPACT_ATOMS: atom_id res chain seq x y z
N MET A 1 -3.25 25.95 7.22
CA MET A 1 -3.28 24.50 7.51
C MET A 1 -3.18 24.35 9.02
N PRO A 2 -4.14 23.73 9.72
CA PRO A 2 -4.02 23.53 11.16
C PRO A 2 -3.17 22.28 11.45
N ASP A 3 -2.07 22.50 12.18
CA ASP A 3 -1.17 21.50 12.75
C ASP A 3 -1.92 20.38 13.49
N LEU A 4 -1.56 19.13 13.18
CA LEU A 4 -2.01 17.91 13.89
C LEU A 4 -1.20 17.64 15.17
N LYS A 5 -0.57 18.66 15.77
CA LYS A 5 0.21 18.46 16.99
C LYS A 5 -0.67 18.52 18.25
N GLN A 6 -0.71 17.37 18.92
CA GLN A 6 -1.07 17.13 20.32
C GLN A 6 -2.55 17.27 20.72
N LYS A 7 -3.31 16.18 20.58
CA LYS A 7 -4.46 15.91 21.47
C LYS A 7 -4.44 14.43 21.85
N LYS A 8 -4.72 14.12 23.12
CA LYS A 8 -4.68 12.79 23.74
C LYS A 8 -5.21 11.70 22.79
N ASN A 9 -4.27 10.96 22.22
CA ASN A 9 -4.50 9.84 21.33
C ASN A 9 -4.86 8.64 22.20
N ASN A 10 -6.13 8.23 22.20
CA ASN A 10 -6.56 7.05 22.96
C ASN A 10 -6.15 5.81 22.15
N GLN A 11 -5.28 4.97 22.72
CA GLN A 11 -4.97 3.69 22.11
C GLN A 11 -6.21 2.80 22.20
N ILE A 12 -6.58 2.19 21.08
CA ILE A 12 -7.72 1.30 20.99
C ILE A 12 -7.31 -0.02 20.32
N THR A 13 -8.04 -1.07 20.66
CA THR A 13 -8.01 -2.35 19.96
C THR A 13 -9.46 -2.73 19.69
N THR A 14 -9.81 -2.93 18.43
CA THR A 14 -11.20 -3.18 18.02
C THR A 14 -11.24 -4.18 16.87
N ASP A 15 -12.37 -4.86 16.76
CA ASP A 15 -12.68 -5.70 15.61
C ASP A 15 -13.38 -4.82 14.57
N PHE A 16 -12.89 -4.89 13.34
CA PHE A 16 -13.28 -4.04 12.23
C PHE A 16 -13.63 -4.89 11.02
N PHE A 17 -14.87 -4.78 10.56
CA PHE A 17 -15.34 -5.45 9.35
C PHE A 17 -15.06 -4.57 8.12
N ILE A 18 -14.13 -5.00 7.27
CA ILE A 18 -13.76 -4.27 6.05
C ILE A 18 -14.84 -4.40 4.98
N THR A 19 -15.21 -3.29 4.38
CA THR A 19 -16.20 -3.22 3.27
C THR A 19 -15.56 -2.74 1.98
N ASP A 20 -14.62 -1.79 2.06
CA ASP A 20 -13.92 -1.26 0.89
C ASP A 20 -12.51 -0.79 1.29
N ALA A 21 -11.65 -0.59 0.29
CA ALA A 21 -10.30 -0.07 0.47
C ALA A 21 -9.88 0.83 -0.69
N ASP A 22 -9.33 1.99 -0.35
CA ASP A 22 -8.63 2.85 -1.30
C ASP A 22 -7.30 3.36 -0.71
N HIS A 23 -6.76 4.42 -1.30
CA HIS A 23 -5.59 5.08 -0.77
C HIS A 23 -5.74 6.60 -0.82
N THR A 24 -4.99 7.27 0.04
CA THR A 24 -4.89 8.72 0.08
C THR A 24 -3.46 9.14 0.35
N THR A 25 -3.24 10.44 0.51
CA THR A 25 -1.98 11.00 0.98
C THR A 25 -2.19 11.55 2.39
N LEU A 26 -1.34 11.13 3.31
CA LEU A 26 -1.31 11.63 4.68
C LEU A 26 0.11 12.07 5.00
N ASP A 27 0.28 13.33 5.41
CA ASP A 27 1.58 13.93 5.70
C ASP A 27 2.62 13.64 4.60
N GLU A 28 2.21 13.87 3.35
CA GLU A 28 2.98 13.64 2.12
C GLU A 28 3.36 12.17 1.83
N LYS A 29 2.89 11.23 2.64
CA LYS A 29 3.12 9.79 2.46
C LYS A 29 1.90 9.09 1.87
N PRO A 30 2.10 8.03 1.06
CA PRO A 30 1.01 7.13 0.70
C PRO A 30 0.39 6.51 1.94
N ALA A 31 -0.93 6.53 2.03
CA ALA A 31 -1.69 5.92 3.10
C ALA A 31 -2.76 5.02 2.51
N ILE A 32 -2.88 3.80 3.05
CA ILE A 32 -4.01 2.92 2.79
C ILE A 32 -5.17 3.35 3.68
N ARG A 33 -6.38 3.32 3.13
CA ARG A 33 -7.60 3.67 3.82
C ARG A 33 -8.61 2.55 3.64
N LEU A 34 -8.96 1.91 4.75
CA LEU A 34 -9.96 0.84 4.79
C LEU A 34 -11.26 1.42 5.36
N TYR A 35 -12.37 1.13 4.69
CA TYR A 35 -13.71 1.52 5.10
C TYR A 35 -14.44 0.34 5.68
N GLY A 36 -15.22 0.56 6.72
CA GLY A 36 -15.91 -0.53 7.37
C GLY A 36 -16.69 -0.12 8.60
N ARG A 37 -16.96 -1.12 9.43
CA ARG A 37 -17.65 -0.94 10.70
C ARG A 37 -16.92 -1.64 11.83
N THR A 38 -16.91 -1.03 13.01
CA THR A 38 -16.47 -1.71 14.22
C THR A 38 -17.53 -2.70 14.71
N GLU A 39 -17.16 -3.60 15.62
CA GLU A 39 -18.06 -4.60 16.23
C GLU A 39 -19.31 -3.99 16.88
N ASP A 40 -19.21 -2.76 17.42
CA ASP A 40 -20.33 -2.02 18.00
C ASP A 40 -21.22 -1.32 16.94
N GLY A 41 -20.97 -1.56 15.65
CA GLY A 41 -21.79 -1.08 14.53
C GLY A 41 -21.45 0.32 14.03
N LYS A 42 -20.47 1.01 14.64
CA LYS A 42 -20.07 2.36 14.21
C LYS A 42 -19.36 2.33 12.86
N SER A 43 -19.65 3.31 12.01
CA SER A 43 -18.91 3.53 10.77
C SER A 43 -17.48 3.96 11.09
N ALA A 44 -16.50 3.30 10.49
CA ALA A 44 -15.10 3.51 10.82
C ALA A 44 -14.22 3.57 9.57
N ILE A 45 -13.19 4.41 9.66
CA ILE A 45 -12.09 4.43 8.70
C ILE A 45 -10.80 4.03 9.41
N VAL A 46 -10.09 3.05 8.87
CA VAL A 46 -8.77 2.64 9.34
C VAL A 46 -7.73 3.13 8.34
N LEU A 47 -6.75 3.89 8.84
CA LEU A 47 -5.63 4.41 8.06
C LEU A 47 -4.34 3.70 8.45
N THR A 48 -3.50 3.38 7.46
CA THR A 48 -2.11 2.95 7.71
C THR A 48 -1.17 3.56 6.68
N THR A 49 0.08 3.82 7.10
CA THR A 49 1.18 4.31 6.25
C THR A 49 2.34 3.32 6.18
N ASP A 50 2.13 2.09 6.67
CA ASP A 50 3.14 1.01 6.73
C ASP A 50 3.37 0.30 5.39
N PHE A 51 2.79 0.82 4.31
CA PHE A 51 2.80 0.18 3.00
C PHE A 51 3.38 1.07 1.92
N GLU A 52 4.25 0.50 1.08
CA GLU A 52 4.97 1.22 0.04
C GLU A 52 4.57 0.73 -1.35
N PRO A 53 4.39 1.63 -2.33
CA PRO A 53 4.06 1.24 -3.69
C PRO A 53 5.28 0.60 -4.35
N TYR A 54 5.07 -0.53 -5.03
CA TYR A 54 6.14 -1.23 -5.71
C TYR A 54 5.66 -1.98 -6.95
N PHE A 55 6.61 -2.35 -7.79
CA PHE A 55 6.43 -3.31 -8.88
C PHE A 55 7.72 -4.11 -9.08
N TYR A 56 7.71 -5.08 -10.00
CA TYR A 56 8.89 -5.91 -10.26
C TYR A 56 9.39 -5.74 -11.68
N ILE A 57 10.69 -5.96 -11.84
CA ILE A 57 11.33 -6.15 -13.12
C ILE A 57 12.10 -7.48 -13.15
N ILE A 58 12.19 -8.05 -14.33
CA ILE A 58 13.00 -9.24 -14.61
C ILE A 58 14.27 -8.74 -15.31
N PRO A 59 15.46 -8.97 -14.73
CA PRO A 59 16.72 -8.60 -15.37
C PRO A 59 16.99 -9.54 -16.54
N LYS A 60 17.56 -9.01 -17.62
CA LYS A 60 17.96 -9.81 -18.79
C LYS A 60 19.23 -10.62 -18.53
N ASP A 61 20.15 -10.03 -17.77
CA ASP A 61 21.45 -10.59 -17.42
C ASP A 61 21.58 -10.68 -15.88
N ASP A 62 22.78 -10.49 -15.34
CA ASP A 62 23.03 -10.54 -13.89
C ASP A 62 22.12 -9.56 -13.10
N PRO A 63 21.34 -10.05 -12.12
CA PRO A 63 20.46 -9.21 -11.32
C PRO A 63 21.19 -8.11 -10.53
N LYS A 64 22.43 -8.36 -10.08
CA LYS A 64 23.20 -7.37 -9.30
C LYS A 64 23.67 -6.21 -10.18
N ASP A 65 24.21 -6.52 -11.36
CA ASP A 65 24.56 -5.50 -12.36
C ASP A 65 23.32 -4.67 -12.78
N THR A 66 22.20 -5.34 -13.06
CA THR A 66 20.95 -4.66 -13.40
C THR A 66 20.45 -3.74 -12.27
N GLN A 67 20.48 -4.23 -11.02
CA GLN A 67 20.09 -3.43 -9.85
C GLN A 67 20.98 -2.18 -9.71
N LYS A 68 22.30 -2.34 -9.88
CA LYS A 68 23.26 -1.23 -9.82
C LYS A 68 22.95 -0.19 -10.89
N LYS A 69 22.84 -0.61 -12.16
CA LYS A 69 22.52 0.26 -13.29
C LYS A 69 21.24 1.06 -13.04
N ILE A 70 20.17 0.41 -12.58
CA ILE A 70 18.89 1.07 -12.32
C ILE A 70 18.97 2.09 -11.18
N THR A 71 19.73 1.79 -10.14
CA THR A 71 19.86 2.68 -8.99
C THR A 71 20.70 3.92 -9.32
N GLU A 72 21.64 3.81 -10.25
CA GLU A 72 22.51 4.91 -10.72
C GLU A 72 21.88 5.73 -11.86
N LEU A 73 20.84 5.21 -12.51
CA LEU A 73 20.19 5.86 -13.65
C LEU A 73 19.41 7.10 -13.24
N LYS A 74 19.62 8.19 -13.99
CA LYS A 74 18.79 9.39 -13.92
C LYS A 74 17.57 9.22 -14.82
N LEU A 75 16.51 8.66 -14.25
CA LEU A 75 15.25 8.47 -14.97
C LEU A 75 14.51 9.81 -15.11
N LYS A 76 13.77 9.92 -16.21
CA LYS A 76 12.84 11.03 -16.47
C LYS A 76 11.49 10.47 -16.86
N ASP A 77 10.42 11.15 -16.44
CA ASP A 77 9.08 10.84 -16.91
C ASP A 77 8.83 11.34 -18.35
N ALA A 78 7.64 11.09 -18.88
CA ALA A 78 7.25 11.48 -20.23
C ALA A 78 7.29 13.01 -20.48
N GLN A 79 7.31 13.83 -19.43
CA GLN A 79 7.43 15.29 -19.49
C GLN A 79 8.87 15.75 -19.23
N ALA A 80 9.84 14.85 -19.34
CA ALA A 80 11.26 15.07 -19.07
C ALA A 80 11.57 15.53 -17.63
N GLN A 81 10.64 15.34 -16.68
CA GLN A 81 10.87 15.67 -15.28
C GLN A 81 11.65 14.55 -14.59
N PRO A 82 12.64 14.87 -13.74
CA PRO A 82 13.36 13.86 -12.97
C PRO A 82 12.40 13.00 -12.14
N ILE A 83 12.59 11.69 -12.18
CA ILE A 83 11.86 10.74 -11.32
C ILE A 83 12.85 9.78 -10.68
N ASN A 84 12.67 9.54 -9.39
CA ASN A 84 13.60 8.73 -8.61
C ASN A 84 12.94 7.45 -8.10
N ILE A 85 13.73 6.39 -8.02
CA ILE A 85 13.37 5.15 -7.35
C ILE A 85 13.70 5.32 -5.87
N LYS A 86 12.78 4.91 -4.99
CA LYS A 86 12.98 5.02 -3.54
C LYS A 86 14.02 4.01 -3.05
N SER A 87 13.87 2.76 -3.48
CA SER A 87 14.81 1.68 -3.18
C SER A 87 14.59 0.48 -4.11
N THR A 88 15.58 -0.41 -4.16
CA THR A 88 15.53 -1.64 -4.94
C THR A 88 15.95 -2.84 -4.09
N THR A 89 15.41 -4.02 -4.36
CA THR A 89 15.82 -5.26 -3.68
C THR A 89 15.72 -6.45 -4.63
N ILE A 90 16.78 -7.26 -4.70
CA ILE A 90 16.76 -8.52 -5.44
C ILE A 90 16.00 -9.57 -4.62
N GLN A 91 15.06 -10.24 -5.25
CA GLN A 91 14.26 -11.31 -4.67
C GLN A 91 14.17 -12.47 -5.65
N LYS A 92 13.75 -13.64 -5.17
CA LYS A 92 13.38 -14.75 -6.03
C LYS A 92 11.86 -14.87 -6.06
N LYS A 93 11.29 -15.10 -7.25
CA LYS A 93 9.86 -15.36 -7.43
C LYS A 93 9.64 -16.55 -8.35
N THR A 94 8.58 -17.30 -8.07
CA THR A 94 8.11 -18.37 -8.96
C THR A 94 7.26 -17.79 -10.06
N VAL A 95 7.70 -17.94 -11.32
CA VAL A 95 6.97 -17.55 -12.53
C VAL A 95 6.91 -18.78 -13.44
N ALA A 96 5.70 -19.18 -13.84
CA ALA A 96 5.48 -20.38 -14.66
C ALA A 96 6.22 -21.63 -14.13
N SER A 97 6.08 -21.87 -12.81
CA SER A 97 6.72 -22.99 -12.09
C SER A 97 8.26 -22.98 -12.07
N LYS A 98 8.89 -21.85 -12.43
CA LYS A 98 10.34 -21.65 -12.33
C LYS A 98 10.67 -20.54 -11.35
N GLU A 99 11.65 -20.77 -10.49
CA GLU A 99 12.19 -19.73 -9.62
C GLU A 99 13.15 -18.85 -10.42
N ILE A 100 12.82 -17.57 -10.58
CA ILE A 100 13.62 -16.58 -11.30
C ILE A 100 13.99 -15.41 -10.38
N PRO A 101 15.16 -14.78 -10.58
CA PRO A 101 15.49 -13.54 -9.90
C PRO A 101 14.62 -12.40 -10.44
N VAL A 102 14.13 -11.56 -9.54
CA VAL A 102 13.41 -10.32 -9.85
C VAL A 102 13.98 -9.19 -9.02
N ILE A 103 13.85 -7.96 -9.50
CA ILE A 103 14.20 -6.77 -8.73
C ILE A 103 12.90 -6.08 -8.35
N LYS A 104 12.63 -5.98 -7.05
CA LYS A 104 11.54 -5.18 -6.49
C LYS A 104 11.94 -3.71 -6.55
N ILE A 105 11.15 -2.91 -7.25
CA ILE A 105 11.33 -1.46 -7.36
C ILE A 105 10.30 -0.79 -6.46
N ILE A 106 10.74 -0.07 -5.44
CA ILE A 106 9.89 0.68 -4.53
C ILE A 106 9.84 2.14 -4.99
N ALA A 107 8.63 2.68 -5.10
CA ALA A 107 8.38 4.07 -5.50
C ALA A 107 8.04 4.96 -4.28
N HIS A 108 8.11 6.28 -4.46
CA HIS A 108 7.71 7.22 -3.41
C HIS A 108 6.19 7.31 -3.28
N THR A 109 5.48 7.35 -4.40
CA THR A 109 4.02 7.41 -4.43
C THR A 109 3.42 6.44 -5.46
N PRO A 110 2.15 6.02 -5.31
CA PRO A 110 1.47 5.19 -6.30
C PRO A 110 1.42 5.83 -7.69
N LYS A 111 1.42 7.17 -7.77
CA LYS A 111 1.42 7.93 -9.03
C LYS A 111 2.74 7.84 -9.79
N ASP A 112 3.82 7.48 -9.10
CA ASP A 112 5.14 7.31 -9.70
C ASP A 112 5.28 5.95 -10.40
N ILE A 113 4.44 4.96 -10.08
CA ILE A 113 4.51 3.61 -10.65
C ILE A 113 4.37 3.62 -12.18
N PRO A 114 3.33 4.25 -12.79
CA PRO A 114 3.24 4.34 -14.24
C PRO A 114 4.43 5.06 -14.88
N LYS A 115 4.89 6.15 -14.26
CA LYS A 115 6.02 6.94 -14.76
C LYS A 115 7.33 6.16 -14.75
N LEU A 116 7.64 5.47 -13.64
CA LEU A 116 8.83 4.63 -13.51
C LEU A 116 8.78 3.44 -14.47
N LYS A 117 7.61 2.79 -14.60
CA LYS A 117 7.40 1.70 -15.55
C LYS A 117 7.70 2.13 -16.98
N ASP A 118 7.22 3.30 -17.39
CA ASP A 118 7.43 3.82 -18.74
C ASP A 118 8.89 4.24 -18.96
N ALA A 119 9.53 4.88 -17.97
CA ALA A 119 10.94 5.23 -18.02
C ALA A 119 11.86 4.01 -18.14
N ILE A 120 11.50 2.90 -17.49
CA ILE A 120 12.27 1.64 -17.51
C ILE A 120 11.97 0.79 -18.76
N LYS A 121 10.86 1.07 -19.46
CA LYS A 121 10.40 0.25 -20.60
C LYS A 121 11.43 0.06 -21.70
N HIS A 122 12.31 1.05 -21.91
CA HIS A 122 13.27 1.09 -23.02
C HIS A 122 14.69 0.68 -22.62
N LEU A 123 14.90 0.22 -21.37
CA LEU A 123 16.20 -0.23 -20.91
C LEU A 123 16.50 -1.63 -21.45
N ASP A 124 17.58 -1.77 -22.19
CA ASP A 124 17.99 -2.98 -22.91
C ASP A 124 18.37 -4.17 -22.00
N PHE A 125 18.77 -3.87 -20.77
CA PHE A 125 19.09 -4.84 -19.71
C PHE A 125 17.87 -5.27 -18.87
N VAL A 126 16.67 -4.76 -19.17
CA VAL A 126 15.42 -5.20 -18.53
C VAL A 126 14.65 -6.10 -19.50
N GLU A 127 14.47 -7.37 -19.13
CA GLU A 127 13.72 -8.33 -19.94
C GLU A 127 12.22 -8.05 -19.88
N ASP A 128 11.67 -7.87 -18.68
CA ASP A 128 10.24 -7.66 -18.51
C ASP A 128 9.89 -6.89 -17.23
N LYS A 129 8.65 -6.41 -17.16
CA LYS A 129 8.04 -5.73 -16.00
C LYS A 129 6.82 -6.53 -15.56
N ARG A 130 6.62 -6.66 -14.26
CA ARG A 130 5.51 -7.41 -13.68
C ARG A 130 4.81 -6.57 -12.64
N GLU A 131 3.51 -6.83 -12.48
CA GLU A 131 2.75 -6.43 -11.29
C GLU A 131 2.62 -4.90 -11.08
N TYR A 132 2.90 -4.10 -12.11
CA TYR A 132 2.85 -2.63 -12.10
C TYR A 132 1.43 -2.06 -12.23
N ASP A 133 0.47 -2.89 -12.63
CA ASP A 133 -0.92 -2.56 -12.92
C ASP A 133 -1.87 -2.93 -11.78
N ILE A 134 -1.35 -3.50 -10.68
CA ILE A 134 -2.14 -3.80 -9.49
C ILE A 134 -2.35 -2.50 -8.70
N PRO A 135 -3.60 -2.03 -8.51
CA PRO A 135 -3.88 -0.81 -7.74
C PRO A 135 -3.35 -0.90 -6.32
N PHE A 136 -2.82 0.22 -5.80
CA PHE A 136 -2.11 0.27 -4.52
C PHE A 136 -2.92 -0.28 -3.33
N ALA A 137 -4.21 0.02 -3.25
CA ALA A 137 -5.09 -0.53 -2.21
C ALA A 137 -5.29 -2.04 -2.34
N ARG A 138 -5.52 -2.54 -3.57
CA ARG A 138 -5.66 -3.99 -3.82
C ARG A 138 -4.39 -4.73 -3.49
N ARG A 139 -3.25 -4.13 -3.84
CA ARG A 139 -1.93 -4.66 -3.50
C ARG A 139 -1.78 -4.86 -1.99
N TYR A 140 -2.15 -3.86 -1.20
CA TYR A 140 -2.11 -3.96 0.26
C TYR A 140 -2.95 -5.13 0.78
N LEU A 141 -4.18 -5.28 0.26
CA LEU A 141 -5.05 -6.39 0.66
C LEU A 141 -4.42 -7.75 0.36
N PHE A 142 -3.84 -7.93 -0.83
CA PHE A 142 -3.17 -9.18 -1.21
C PHE A 142 -1.94 -9.47 -0.34
N ASP A 143 -1.07 -8.48 -0.14
CA ASP A 143 0.18 -8.67 0.60
C ASP A 143 -0.06 -8.94 2.10
N LYS A 144 -1.17 -8.45 2.65
CA LYS A 144 -1.56 -8.65 4.06
C LYS A 144 -2.55 -9.81 4.27
N ASP A 145 -2.86 -10.57 3.22
CA ASP A 145 -3.88 -11.63 3.22
C ASP A 145 -5.25 -11.18 3.76
N ILE A 146 -5.62 -9.93 3.45
CA ILE A 146 -6.91 -9.37 3.84
C ILE A 146 -7.93 -9.71 2.77
N THR A 147 -8.95 -10.47 3.17
CA THR A 147 -10.10 -10.75 2.33
C THR A 147 -11.11 -9.60 2.47
N PRO A 148 -11.67 -9.05 1.38
CA PRO A 148 -12.80 -8.13 1.48
C PRO A 148 -13.96 -8.76 2.25
N MET A 149 -14.79 -7.94 2.91
CA MET A 149 -15.96 -8.43 3.66
C MET A 149 -15.60 -9.43 4.77
N SER A 150 -14.48 -9.20 5.47
CA SER A 150 -14.05 -10.02 6.61
C SER A 150 -13.75 -9.18 7.85
N TRP A 151 -13.67 -9.83 9.00
CA TRP A 151 -13.23 -9.20 10.24
C TRP A 151 -11.70 -9.08 10.31
N LEU A 152 -11.25 -7.92 10.75
CA LEU A 152 -9.86 -7.59 11.03
C LEU A 152 -9.73 -7.19 12.50
N LYS A 153 -8.62 -7.58 13.14
CA LYS A 153 -8.19 -7.03 14.42
C LYS A 153 -7.35 -5.80 14.14
N VAL A 154 -7.80 -4.65 14.64
CA VAL A 154 -7.11 -3.37 14.45
C VAL A 154 -6.67 -2.84 15.80
N LYS A 155 -5.37 -2.61 15.95
CA LYS A 155 -4.79 -1.89 17.08
C LYS A 155 -4.20 -0.59 16.57
N GLY A 156 -4.57 0.51 17.22
CA GLY A 156 -4.17 1.82 16.77
C GLY A 156 -4.62 2.93 17.69
N THR A 157 -4.49 4.15 17.18
CA THR A 157 -4.90 5.37 17.84
C THR A 157 -6.16 5.92 17.20
N GLU A 158 -7.18 6.22 18.00
CA GLU A 158 -8.33 6.98 17.51
C GLU A 158 -7.94 8.45 17.24
N ILE A 159 -8.21 8.93 16.03
CA ILE A 159 -7.91 10.30 15.61
C ILE A 159 -9.19 11.09 15.30
N LYS A 160 -9.22 12.35 15.74
CA LYS A 160 -10.35 13.25 15.47
C LYS A 160 -10.23 13.86 14.07
N THR A 161 -10.97 13.33 13.12
CA THR A 161 -10.95 13.73 11.70
C THR A 161 -12.31 14.24 11.21
N LYS A 162 -13.21 14.69 12.11
CA LYS A 162 -14.61 15.09 11.81
C LYS A 162 -14.80 16.00 10.58
N THR A 163 -13.75 16.68 10.11
CA THR A 163 -13.77 17.55 8.92
C THR A 163 -13.32 16.87 7.62
N ARG A 164 -12.58 15.76 7.67
CA ARG A 164 -11.99 15.08 6.51
C ARG A 164 -12.77 13.85 6.06
N TYR A 165 -13.45 13.17 6.98
CA TYR A 165 -14.18 11.94 6.69
C TYR A 165 -15.55 11.94 7.36
N SER A 166 -16.56 11.49 6.61
CA SER A 166 -17.92 11.29 7.12
C SER A 166 -18.06 9.89 7.71
N CYS A 167 -17.57 9.71 8.94
CA CYS A 167 -17.67 8.45 9.71
C CYS A 167 -17.69 8.75 11.22
N ASP A 168 -18.13 7.79 12.03
CA ASP A 168 -18.22 7.93 13.48
C ASP A 168 -16.84 7.96 14.13
N THR A 169 -15.89 7.15 13.61
CA THR A 169 -14.52 7.07 14.13
C THR A 169 -13.48 6.89 13.03
N THR A 170 -12.26 7.39 13.27
CA THR A 170 -11.10 7.13 12.41
C THR A 170 -9.95 6.64 13.26
N ILE A 171 -9.29 5.57 12.81
CA ILE A 171 -8.24 4.88 13.55
C ILE A 171 -6.95 4.94 12.72
N MET A 172 -5.89 5.51 13.28
CA MET A 172 -4.54 5.32 12.77
C MET A 172 -4.03 3.98 13.27
N ALA A 173 -3.96 2.98 12.39
CA ALA A 173 -3.55 1.64 12.77
C ALA A 173 -2.03 1.54 12.91
N ASP A 174 -1.61 0.93 14.01
CA ASP A 174 -0.25 0.44 14.20
C ASP A 174 -0.13 -1.02 13.72
N VAL A 175 -1.20 -1.80 13.91
CA VAL A 175 -1.28 -3.21 13.55
C VAL A 175 -2.67 -3.52 12.99
N ILE A 176 -2.70 -4.27 11.89
CA ILE A 176 -3.90 -4.81 11.24
C ILE A 176 -3.66 -6.29 10.98
N GLU A 177 -4.49 -7.14 11.57
CA GLU A 177 -4.39 -8.60 11.47
C GLU A 177 -5.72 -9.19 11.01
N LYS A 178 -5.66 -10.24 10.20
CA LYS A 178 -6.84 -11.01 9.83
C LYS A 178 -7.37 -11.75 11.06
N LYS A 179 -8.69 -11.71 11.28
CA LYS A 179 -9.33 -12.51 12.32
C LYS A 179 -9.84 -13.82 11.70
N GLU A 180 -9.50 -14.97 12.30
CA GLU A 180 -9.88 -16.30 11.78
C GLU A 180 -11.35 -16.71 12.07
N THR A 181 -12.21 -15.81 12.57
CA THR A 181 -13.53 -16.20 13.10
C THR A 181 -14.72 -15.44 12.52
N GLY A 182 -15.71 -16.20 12.03
CA GLY A 182 -17.13 -15.85 11.83
C GLY A 182 -17.49 -15.19 10.50
N GLN A 183 -18.35 -15.86 9.70
CA GLN A 183 -19.01 -15.30 8.51
C GLN A 183 -20.14 -14.29 8.88
N ASP A 184 -20.14 -13.80 10.12
CA ASP A 184 -21.21 -12.95 10.63
C ASP A 184 -20.95 -11.51 10.23
N PHE A 185 -21.97 -10.85 9.68
CA PHE A 185 -21.89 -9.45 9.29
C PHE A 185 -21.95 -8.54 10.53
N PRO A 186 -21.33 -7.35 10.47
CA PRO A 186 -21.45 -6.35 11.54
C PRO A 186 -22.92 -5.94 11.70
N LYS A 187 -23.31 -5.51 12.91
CA LYS A 187 -24.63 -4.93 13.13
C LYS A 187 -24.83 -3.72 12.21
N LEU A 188 -25.85 -3.79 11.37
CA LEU A 188 -26.26 -2.70 10.51
C LEU A 188 -27.31 -1.86 11.23
N ASN A 189 -27.03 -0.58 11.42
CA ASN A 189 -28.04 0.40 11.83
C ASN A 189 -28.74 0.86 10.53
N ILE A 190 -29.85 0.19 10.18
CA ILE A 190 -30.73 0.53 9.05
C ILE A 190 -31.94 1.30 9.57
#